data_AF-A0A1M2Z904-F1
#
_entry.id   AF-A0A1M2Z904-F1
#
_cell.length_a   1.000
_cell.length_b   1.000
_cell.length_c   1.000
_cell.angle_alpha   90.00
_cell.angle_beta   90.00
_cell.angle_gamma   90.00
#
_symmetry.space_group_name_H-M   'P 1'
#
loop_
_entity.id
_entity.type
_entity.pdbx_description
1 polymer ?
#
loop_
_entity_poly.entity_id
_entity_poly.type
_entity_poly.pdbx_seq_one_letter_code
_entity_poly.pdbx_strand_id
1 'polypeptide(L)'
;MKKHHNWGGIIIVLSVLLIYALLTGFVVWGSFNKGWIVFEIVFLPLVIPITVICFKGLSRRTAAKNAFITLPEQTAETMVVNKSKKVVGSRYTTGTVFYITFEMPDGERKNFQVIHDRYATIEKDDVGTLIYKEGNGFSFFIDFKRKPNKDQ
;
A
#
# COMPACT_ATOMS: atom_id res chain seq x y z
N MET A 1 9.79 4.61 24.79
CA MET A 1 9.00 3.70 23.94
C MET A 1 7.58 4.24 23.81
N LYS A 2 7.19 4.81 22.66
CA LYS A 2 5.81 5.30 22.44
C LYS A 2 4.92 4.11 22.07
N LYS A 3 3.96 3.79 22.94
CA LYS A 3 2.98 2.71 22.75
C LYS A 3 2.03 3.14 21.63
N HIS A 4 2.30 2.73 20.38
CA HIS A 4 1.41 3.02 19.25
C HIS A 4 0.11 2.25 19.44
N HIS A 5 -0.94 2.97 19.86
CA HIS A 5 -2.29 2.42 19.95
C HIS A 5 -2.75 1.98 18.55
N ASN A 6 -3.26 0.76 18.42
CA ASN A 6 -3.78 0.21 17.17
C ASN A 6 -5.17 0.80 16.86
N TRP A 7 -5.20 2.09 16.55
CA TRP A 7 -6.42 2.84 16.23
C TRP A 7 -7.20 2.22 15.06
N GLY A 8 -6.50 1.61 14.09
CA GLY A 8 -7.13 0.93 12.96
C GLY A 8 -8.03 -0.23 13.38
N GLY A 9 -7.56 -1.08 14.31
CA GLY A 9 -8.38 -2.17 14.86
C GLY A 9 -9.59 -1.67 15.65
N ILE A 10 -9.42 -0.60 16.44
CA ILE A 10 -10.50 -0.01 17.24
C ILE A 10 -11.58 0.61 16.33
N ILE A 11 -11.18 1.33 15.29
CA ILE A 11 -12.12 1.91 14.31
C ILE A 11 -12.92 0.81 13.60
N ILE A 12 -12.30 -0.34 13.31
CA ILE A 12 -13.00 -1.49 12.72
C ILE A 12 -14.07 -2.01 13.69
N VAL A 13 -13.71 -2.28 14.93
CA VAL A 13 -14.66 -2.76 15.95
C VAL A 13 -15.81 -1.77 16.13
N LEU A 14 -15.51 -0.47 16.20
CA LEU A 14 -16.54 0.58 16.32
C LEU A 14 -17.43 0.66 15.08
N SER A 15 -16.89 0.51 13.87
CA SER A 15 -17.68 0.54 12.64
C SER A 15 -18.61 -0.66 12.51
N VAL A 16 -18.16 -1.85 12.91
CA VAL A 16 -19.00 -3.07 12.94
C VAL A 16 -20.09 -2.94 13.99
N LEU A 17 -19.76 -2.43 15.18
CA LEU A 17 -20.74 -2.16 16.23
C LEU A 17 -21.78 -1.13 15.79
N LEU A 18 -21.37 -0.09 15.07
CA LEU A 18 -22.27 0.95 14.58
C LEU A 18 -23.19 0.45 13.46
N ILE A 19 -22.67 -0.36 12.52
CA ILE A 19 -23.49 -1.04 11.51
C ILE A 19 -24.49 -1.98 12.19
N TYR A 20 -24.03 -2.76 13.17
CA TYR A 20 -24.90 -3.67 13.91
C TYR A 20 -25.98 -2.91 14.69
N ALA A 21 -25.66 -1.79 15.33
CA ALA A 21 -26.61 -0.93 16.03
C ALA A 21 -27.64 -0.28 15.09
N LEU A 22 -27.22 0.12 13.89
CA LEU A 22 -28.12 0.65 12.86
C LEU A 22 -29.05 -0.43 12.33
N LEU A 23 -28.54 -1.65 12.11
CA LEU A 23 -29.35 -2.79 11.69
C LEU A 23 -30.37 -3.16 12.78
N THR A 24 -29.95 -3.31 14.04
CA THR A 24 -30.85 -3.62 15.16
C THR A 24 -31.90 -2.53 15.40
N GLY A 25 -31.53 -1.25 15.32
CA GLY A 25 -32.48 -0.14 15.38
C GLY A 25 -33.50 -0.17 14.25
N PHE A 26 -33.07 -0.58 13.05
CA PHE A 26 -33.94 -0.72 11.88
C PHE A 26 -34.89 -1.92 12.00
N VAL A 27 -34.49 -3.03 12.65
CA VAL A 27 -35.36 -4.20 12.95
C VAL A 27 -36.46 -3.82 13.93
N VAL A 28 -36.11 -3.09 14.98
CA VAL A 28 -37.05 -2.66 16.02
C VAL A 28 -38.10 -1.72 15.42
N TRP A 29 -37.68 -0.83 14.50
CA TRP A 29 -38.59 0.01 13.74
C TRP A 29 -39.43 -0.77 12.70
N GLY A 30 -38.82 -1.74 12.03
CA GLY A 30 -39.46 -2.59 11.01
C GLY A 30 -40.39 -3.67 11.56
N SER A 31 -40.27 -4.04 12.83
CA SER A 31 -41.10 -5.08 13.49
C SER A 31 -42.58 -4.70 13.60
N PHE A 32 -42.94 -3.45 13.31
CA PHE A 32 -44.33 -3.04 13.11
C PHE A 32 -44.94 -3.49 11.76
N ASN A 33 -44.12 -3.98 10.81
CA ASN A 33 -44.55 -4.46 9.49
C ASN A 33 -43.89 -5.81 9.13
N LYS A 34 -44.68 -6.89 9.13
CA LYS A 34 -44.23 -8.28 8.91
C LYS A 34 -43.41 -8.52 7.62
N GLY A 35 -43.56 -7.68 6.60
CA GLY A 35 -42.81 -7.80 5.34
C GLY A 35 -41.31 -7.48 5.46
N TRP A 36 -40.90 -6.72 6.48
CA TRP A 36 -39.51 -6.26 6.61
C TRP A 36 -38.57 -7.29 7.23
N ILE A 37 -39.09 -8.21 8.05
CA ILE A 37 -38.29 -9.27 8.69
C ILE A 37 -37.70 -10.22 7.63
N VAL A 38 -38.46 -10.50 6.57
CA VAL A 38 -38.00 -11.37 5.45
C VAL A 38 -36.90 -10.67 4.64
N PHE A 39 -37.05 -9.37 4.40
CA PHE A 39 -36.04 -8.59 3.69
C PHE A 39 -34.69 -8.63 4.42
N GLU A 40 -34.72 -8.50 5.74
CA GLU A 40 -33.52 -8.44 6.57
C GLU A 40 -32.75 -9.77 6.64
N ILE A 41 -33.46 -10.89 6.83
CA ILE A 41 -32.84 -12.23 6.89
C ILE A 41 -32.10 -12.56 5.58
N VAL A 42 -32.60 -12.04 4.44
CA VAL A 42 -31.99 -12.25 3.13
C VAL A 42 -30.85 -11.25 2.87
N PHE A 43 -30.96 -10.00 3.35
CA PHE A 43 -29.96 -8.95 3.09
C PHE A 43 -28.70 -9.08 3.95
N LEU A 44 -28.85 -9.43 5.24
CA LEU A 44 -27.73 -9.57 6.19
C LEU A 44 -26.60 -10.50 5.71
N PRO A 45 -26.86 -11.74 5.26
CA PRO A 45 -25.81 -12.65 4.79
C PRO A 45 -25.13 -12.17 3.50
N LEU A 46 -25.71 -11.20 2.78
CA LEU A 46 -25.13 -10.62 1.57
C LEU A 46 -24.24 -9.41 1.87
N VAL A 47 -24.60 -8.59 2.87
CA VAL A 47 -23.83 -7.39 3.25
C VAL A 47 -22.56 -7.74 4.04
N ILE A 48 -22.60 -8.77 4.88
CA ILE A 48 -21.45 -9.22 5.68
C ILE A 48 -20.22 -9.58 4.80
N PRO A 49 -20.32 -10.44 3.78
CA PRO A 49 -19.14 -10.76 2.95
C PRO A 49 -18.65 -9.56 2.14
N ILE A 50 -19.56 -8.70 1.64
CA ILE A 50 -19.21 -7.50 0.88
C ILE A 50 -18.40 -6.53 1.74
N THR A 51 -18.86 -6.26 2.97
CA THR A 51 -18.13 -5.39 3.89
C THR A 51 -16.75 -5.97 4.21
N VAL A 52 -16.63 -7.26 4.52
CA VAL A 52 -15.34 -7.91 4.79
C VAL A 52 -14.36 -7.79 3.60
N ILE A 53 -14.84 -7.95 2.37
CA ILE A 53 -14.01 -7.81 1.15
C ILE A 53 -13.55 -6.36 0.97
N CYS A 54 -14.46 -5.40 1.07
CA CYS A 54 -14.13 -3.97 0.93
C CYS A 54 -13.12 -3.51 2.00
N PHE A 55 -13.26 -3.97 3.24
CA PHE A 55 -12.35 -3.61 4.34
C PHE A 55 -10.98 -4.28 4.22
N LYS A 56 -10.87 -5.54 3.75
CA LYS A 56 -9.57 -6.16 3.44
C LYS A 56 -8.77 -5.34 2.43
N GLY A 57 -9.46 -4.76 1.43
CA GLY A 57 -8.84 -3.88 0.43
C GLY A 57 -8.32 -2.57 1.03
N LEU A 58 -9.13 -1.88 1.86
CA LEU A 58 -8.72 -0.64 2.53
C LEU A 58 -7.59 -0.86 3.53
N SER A 59 -7.65 -1.93 4.33
CA SER A 59 -6.64 -2.25 5.34
C SER A 59 -5.26 -2.43 4.73
N ARG A 60 -5.15 -3.06 3.55
CA ARG A 60 -3.86 -3.24 2.86
C ARG A 60 -3.23 -1.90 2.46
N ARG A 61 -4.05 -0.94 1.99
CA ARG A 61 -3.57 0.40 1.62
C ARG A 61 -3.09 1.18 2.84
N THR A 62 -3.80 1.09 3.96
CA THR A 62 -3.38 1.75 5.21
C THR A 62 -2.14 1.10 5.82
N ALA A 63 -2.04 -0.24 5.75
CA ALA A 63 -0.86 -0.97 6.22
C ALA A 63 0.41 -0.61 5.43
N ALA A 64 0.32 -0.45 4.11
CA ALA A 64 1.46 -0.03 3.28
C ALA A 64 1.95 1.38 3.63
N LYS A 65 1.02 2.33 3.88
CA LYS A 65 1.37 3.68 4.33
C LYS A 65 2.02 3.70 5.70
N ASN A 66 1.47 2.94 6.65
CA ASN A 66 2.04 2.84 7.99
C ASN A 66 3.41 2.16 7.98
N ALA A 67 3.57 1.10 7.17
CA ALA A 67 4.85 0.43 6.99
C ALA A 67 5.94 1.41 6.51
N PHE A 68 5.66 2.23 5.50
CA PHE A 68 6.63 3.24 5.04
C PHE A 68 7.10 4.21 6.14
N ILE A 69 6.19 4.62 7.04
CA ILE A 69 6.50 5.55 8.14
C ILE A 69 7.35 4.86 9.21
N THR A 70 7.10 3.58 9.50
CA THR A 70 7.76 2.87 10.60
C THR A 70 9.04 2.11 10.22
N LEU A 71 9.29 1.91 8.92
CA LEU A 71 10.43 1.13 8.46
C LEU A 71 11.75 1.92 8.56
N PRO A 72 12.83 1.30 9.07
CA PRO A 72 14.14 1.93 9.13
C PRO A 72 14.71 2.12 7.72
N GLU A 73 15.41 3.24 7.54
CA GLU A 73 16.15 3.51 6.30
C GLU A 73 17.37 2.62 6.23
N GLN A 74 17.54 1.99 5.08
CA GLN A 74 18.67 1.15 4.73
C GLN A 74 19.47 1.83 3.64
N THR A 75 20.79 1.66 3.71
CA THR A 75 21.73 2.23 2.75
C THR A 75 22.61 1.11 2.23
N ALA A 76 22.74 1.00 0.91
CA ALA A 76 23.60 0.03 0.27
C ALA A 76 24.36 0.67 -0.89
N GLU A 77 25.61 0.27 -1.10
CA GLU A 77 26.33 0.59 -2.33
C GLU A 77 25.79 -0.31 -3.45
N THR A 78 25.39 0.30 -4.57
CA THR A 78 24.72 -0.42 -5.65
C THR A 78 25.10 0.14 -7.02
N MET A 79 24.86 -0.68 -8.04
CA MET A 79 24.97 -0.29 -9.45
C MET A 79 23.60 -0.36 -10.13
N VAL A 80 23.30 0.60 -10.99
CA VAL A 80 22.06 0.61 -11.77
C VAL A 80 22.22 -0.30 -12.99
N VAL A 81 21.51 -1.44 -13.01
CA VAL A 81 21.64 -2.42 -14.11
C VAL A 81 20.61 -2.21 -15.20
N ASN A 82 19.40 -1.80 -14.83
CA ASN A 82 18.31 -1.69 -15.79
C ASN A 82 17.29 -0.61 -15.41
N LYS A 83 16.64 -0.07 -16.44
CA LYS A 83 15.54 0.88 -16.33
C LYS A 83 14.39 0.38 -17.18
N SER A 84 13.21 0.23 -16.59
CA SER A 84 12.01 -0.19 -17.31
C SER A 84 10.83 0.74 -17.02
N LYS A 85 9.90 0.81 -17.96
CA LYS A 85 8.65 1.56 -17.81
C LYS A 85 7.50 0.63 -18.13
N LYS A 86 6.44 0.69 -17.33
CA LYS A 86 5.22 -0.07 -17.53
C LYS A 86 4.08 0.92 -17.69
N VAL A 87 3.43 0.89 -18.85
CA VAL A 87 2.19 1.63 -19.07
C VAL A 87 1.08 0.83 -18.42
N VAL A 88 0.38 1.43 -17.46
CA VAL A 88 -0.71 0.81 -16.71
C VAL A 88 -1.94 1.68 -16.90
N GLY A 89 -3.00 1.13 -17.49
CA GLY A 89 -4.19 1.90 -17.79
C GLY A 89 -5.39 1.05 -18.13
N SER A 90 -6.56 1.69 -18.06
CA SER A 90 -7.84 1.18 -18.54
C SER A 90 -8.31 2.06 -19.70
N ARG A 91 -9.47 1.73 -20.29
CA ARG A 91 -10.06 2.39 -21.46
C ARG A 91 -10.13 3.93 -21.37
N TYR A 92 -10.18 4.48 -20.14
CA TYR A 92 -10.37 5.92 -19.89
C TYR A 92 -9.22 6.59 -19.14
N THR A 93 -8.22 5.84 -18.66
CA THR A 93 -7.11 6.40 -17.87
C THR A 93 -5.83 5.63 -18.14
N THR A 94 -4.77 6.32 -18.54
CA THR A 94 -3.44 5.73 -18.75
C THR A 94 -2.44 6.38 -17.82
N GLY A 95 -1.74 5.57 -17.03
CA GLY A 95 -0.62 5.98 -16.20
C GLY A 95 0.66 5.27 -16.62
N THR A 96 1.81 5.88 -16.36
CA THR A 96 3.11 5.23 -16.57
C THR A 96 3.78 5.04 -15.22
N VAL A 97 4.21 3.81 -14.96
CA VAL A 97 4.97 3.43 -13.77
C VAL A 97 6.42 3.20 -14.17
N PHE A 98 7.34 3.84 -13.48
CA PHE A 98 8.77 3.76 -13.75
C PHE A 98 9.46 2.84 -12.74
N TYR A 99 10.37 2.01 -13.23
CA TYR A 99 11.10 1.03 -12.45
C TYR A 99 12.60 1.12 -12.73
N ILE A 100 13.41 1.02 -11.67
CA ILE A 100 14.88 0.93 -11.76
C ILE A 100 15.33 -0.31 -11.01
N THR A 101 16.17 -1.11 -11.65
CA THR A 101 16.80 -2.30 -11.07
C THR A 101 18.22 -1.96 -10.63
N PHE A 102 18.48 -2.15 -9.34
CA PHE A 102 19.78 -1.98 -8.72
C PHE A 102 20.37 -3.35 -8.38
N GLU A 103 21.65 -3.51 -8.63
CA GLU A 103 22.44 -4.67 -8.22
C GLU A 103 23.24 -4.31 -6.97
N MET A 104 23.02 -5.12 -5.94
CA MET A 104 23.66 -5.04 -4.63
C MET A 104 25.06 -5.68 -4.69
N PRO A 105 25.93 -5.44 -3.69
CA PRO A 105 27.30 -5.97 -3.67
C PRO A 105 27.36 -7.50 -3.57
N ASP A 106 26.32 -8.12 -3.04
CA ASP A 106 26.14 -9.57 -2.94
C ASP A 106 25.60 -10.21 -4.23
N GLY A 107 25.38 -9.39 -5.28
CA GLY A 107 24.78 -9.82 -6.54
C GLY A 107 23.25 -9.89 -6.52
N GLU A 108 22.59 -9.54 -5.41
CA GLU A 108 21.14 -9.46 -5.34
C GLU A 108 20.64 -8.31 -6.23
N ARG A 109 19.60 -8.56 -7.04
CA ARG A 109 18.98 -7.53 -7.88
C ARG A 109 17.63 -7.11 -7.31
N LYS A 110 17.52 -5.85 -6.92
CA LYS A 110 16.29 -5.27 -6.39
C LYS A 110 15.68 -4.29 -7.38
N ASN A 111 14.38 -4.46 -7.65
CA ASN A 111 13.65 -3.60 -8.57
C ASN A 111 12.74 -2.66 -7.78
N PHE A 112 12.93 -1.35 -7.94
CA PHE A 112 12.16 -0.34 -7.22
C PHE A 112 11.31 0.48 -8.17
N GLN A 113 10.08 0.75 -7.75
CA GLN A 113 9.25 1.77 -8.39
C GLN A 113 9.75 3.16 -7.98
N VAL A 114 9.95 4.02 -8.96
CA VAL A 114 10.43 5.40 -8.76
C VAL A 114 9.49 6.41 -9.40
N ILE A 115 9.60 7.67 -8.97
CA ILE A 115 8.91 8.80 -9.62
C ILE A 115 9.65 9.20 -10.90
N HIS A 116 8.93 9.89 -11.80
CA HIS A 116 9.46 10.29 -13.12
C HIS A 116 10.77 11.07 -13.02
N ASP A 117 10.85 12.04 -12.12
CA ASP A 117 12.04 12.91 -11.96
C ASP A 117 13.28 12.08 -11.61
N ARG A 118 13.14 11.16 -10.65
CA ARG A 118 14.23 10.27 -10.25
C ARG A 118 14.62 9.31 -11.37
N TYR A 119 13.63 8.80 -12.11
CA TYR A 119 13.88 8.00 -13.31
C TYR A 119 14.63 8.77 -14.38
N ALA A 120 14.35 10.06 -14.58
CA ALA A 120 15.07 10.88 -15.55
C ALA A 120 16.51 11.16 -15.12
N THR A 121 16.74 11.35 -13.81
CA THR A 121 18.07 11.70 -13.27
C THR A 121 19.01 10.53 -13.03
N ILE A 122 18.54 9.28 -13.01
CA ILE A 122 19.40 8.12 -12.73
C ILE A 122 19.68 7.41 -14.04
N GLU A 123 20.94 7.20 -14.39
CA GLU A 123 21.34 6.54 -15.63
C GLU A 123 21.70 5.08 -15.39
N LYS A 124 21.69 4.32 -16.49
CA LYS A 124 22.16 2.94 -16.44
C LYS A 124 23.68 2.96 -16.21
N ASP A 125 24.17 1.96 -15.48
CA ASP A 125 25.57 1.77 -15.12
C ASP A 125 26.11 2.83 -14.13
N ASP A 126 25.23 3.71 -13.59
CA ASP A 126 25.56 4.57 -12.47
C ASP A 126 25.88 3.73 -11.22
N VAL A 127 27.00 4.05 -10.56
CA VAL A 127 27.41 3.47 -9.28
C VAL A 127 27.22 4.49 -8.17
N GLY A 128 26.63 4.08 -7.05
CA GLY A 128 26.31 5.00 -5.98
C GLY A 128 25.73 4.34 -4.74
N THR A 129 25.27 5.16 -3.82
CA THR A 129 24.59 4.71 -2.60
C THR A 129 23.08 4.81 -2.79
N LEU A 130 22.41 3.66 -2.75
CA LEU A 130 20.96 3.55 -2.72
C LEU A 130 20.46 3.70 -1.28
N ILE A 131 19.48 4.58 -1.08
CA ILE A 131 18.74 4.77 0.17
C ILE A 131 17.34 4.22 -0.05
N TYR A 132 16.95 3.21 0.72
CA TYR A 132 15.67 2.53 0.58
C TYR A 132 15.10 2.08 1.92
N LYS A 133 13.81 1.78 1.94
CA LYS A 133 13.13 1.14 3.09
C LYS A 133 12.58 -0.19 2.64
N GLU A 134 12.82 -1.24 3.41
CA GLU A 134 12.30 -2.57 3.12
C GLU A 134 11.76 -3.22 4.39
N GLY A 135 10.59 -3.85 4.27
CA GLY A 135 10.02 -4.68 5.31
C GLY A 135 8.57 -5.07 5.04
N ASN A 136 8.14 -6.18 5.65
CA ASN A 136 6.82 -6.79 5.43
C ASN A 136 6.47 -7.03 3.95
N GLY A 137 7.48 -7.37 3.13
CA GLY A 137 7.31 -7.63 1.70
C GLY A 137 7.10 -6.38 0.83
N PHE A 138 7.33 -5.18 1.37
CA PHE A 138 7.33 -3.93 0.63
C PHE A 138 8.73 -3.34 0.57
N SER A 139 9.14 -2.88 -0.62
CA SER A 139 10.42 -2.21 -0.85
C SER A 139 10.15 -0.84 -1.45
N PHE A 140 10.66 0.21 -0.80
CA PHE A 140 10.40 1.60 -1.13
C PHE A 140 11.69 2.33 -1.45
N PHE A 141 11.76 2.95 -2.63
CA PHE A 141 12.85 3.84 -3.01
C PHE A 141 12.73 5.18 -2.28
N ILE A 142 13.84 5.66 -1.72
CA ILE A 142 13.93 7.00 -1.13
C ILE A 142 14.80 7.90 -2.00
N ASP A 143 16.05 7.50 -2.21
CA ASP A 143 17.01 8.30 -2.95
C ASP A 143 18.16 7.45 -3.50
N PHE A 144 18.88 7.98 -4.48
CA PHE A 144 20.11 7.40 -4.98
C PHE A 144 21.14 8.50 -5.16
N LYS A 145 22.26 8.37 -4.45
CA LYS A 145 23.38 9.30 -4.52
C LYS A 145 24.47 8.69 -5.39
N ARG A 146 24.66 9.23 -6.60
CA ARG A 146 25.77 8.84 -7.46
C ARG A 146 27.08 9.08 -6.72
N LYS A 147 28.01 8.13 -6.83
CA LYS A 147 29.36 8.31 -6.33
C LYS A 147 30.02 9.39 -7.20
N PRO A 148 30.60 10.45 -6.62
CA PRO A 148 31.31 11.44 -7.42
C PRO A 148 32.47 10.74 -8.13
N ASN A 149 32.49 10.86 -9.46
CA ASN A 149 33.62 10.38 -10.23
C ASN A 149 34.81 11.27 -9.85
N LYS A 150 35.91 10.69 -9.35
CA LYS A 150 37.09 11.45 -8.91
C LYS A 150 37.88 12.10 -10.06
N ASP A 151 37.33 12.08 -11.27
CA ASP A 151 38.00 12.51 -12.51
C ASP A 151 37.35 13.76 -13.14
N GLN A 152 36.89 14.71 -12.31
CA GLN A 152 36.59 16.08 -12.75
C GLN A 152 37.33 17.10 -11.90
#